data_AF-A0A1Z9Q573-F1
#
_entry.id   AF-A0A1Z9Q573-F1
#
_cell.length_a   1.000
_cell.length_b   1.000
_cell.length_c   1.000
_cell.angle_alpha   90.00
_cell.angle_beta   90.00
_cell.angle_gamma   90.00
#
_symmetry.space_group_name_H-M   'P 1'
#
loop_
_entity.id
_entity.type
_entity.pdbx_description
1 polymer ?
#
loop_
_entity_poly.entity_id
_entity_poly.type
_entity_poly.pdbx_seq_one_letter_code
_entity_poly.pdbx_strand_id
1 'polypeptide(L)' 'MTKEANIISFKVIIDSKGLLMTEYSQLPRDKIKQCFNPQDTRIIRKVLEELEPKLKTLHTMLEQELSALNHI' A
#
# COMPACT_ATOMS: atom_id res chain seq x y z
N MET A 1 1.26 -7.81 22.98
CA MET A 1 1.71 -7.29 21.68
C MET A 1 1.18 -8.21 20.60
N THR A 2 0.25 -7.75 19.78
CA THR A 2 -0.17 -8.45 18.57
C THR A 2 0.96 -8.33 17.54
N LYS A 3 1.49 -9.46 17.08
CA LYS A 3 2.49 -9.52 16.00
C LYS A 3 1.75 -9.50 14.66
N GLU A 4 1.24 -8.35 14.27
CA GLU A 4 0.65 -8.15 12.95
C GLU A 4 1.73 -7.83 11.90
N ALA A 5 1.49 -8.26 10.66
CA ALA A 5 2.36 -7.99 9.53
C ALA A 5 1.57 -7.23 8.46
N ASN A 6 2.19 -6.21 7.87
CA ASN A 6 1.58 -5.47 6.77
C ASN A 6 1.68 -6.28 5.46
N ILE A 7 0.54 -6.57 4.83
CA ILE A 7 0.47 -7.24 3.53
C ILE A 7 0.26 -6.22 2.40
N ILE A 8 -0.61 -5.23 2.63
CA ILE A 8 -0.86 -4.12 1.72
C ILE A 8 -1.47 -2.97 2.51
N SER A 9 -1.06 -1.74 2.21
CA SER A 9 -1.55 -0.55 2.90
C SER A 9 -1.52 0.67 2.01
N PHE A 10 -2.46 1.58 2.25
CA PHE A 10 -2.46 2.95 1.80
C PHE A 10 -2.58 3.86 3.02
N LYS A 11 -1.79 4.93 3.09
CA LYS A 11 -1.84 5.92 4.16
C LYS A 11 -1.77 7.32 3.58
N VAL A 12 -2.46 8.26 4.23
CA VAL A 12 -2.24 9.70 4.06
C VAL A 12 -1.44 10.17 5.27
N ILE A 13 -0.32 10.83 5.03
CA ILE A 13 0.62 11.22 6.09
C ILE A 13 1.04 12.68 5.90
N ILE A 14 1.41 13.32 7.00
CA ILE A 14 2.06 14.63 7.01
C ILE A 14 3.49 14.42 7.48
N ASP A 15 4.46 14.88 6.71
CA ASP A 15 5.88 14.79 7.10
C ASP A 15 6.27 15.84 8.15
N SER A 16 7.52 15.78 8.61
CA SER A 16 8.08 16.73 9.58
C SER A 16 8.08 18.20 9.14
N LYS A 17 7.87 18.48 7.84
CA LYS A 17 7.81 19.82 7.27
C LYS A 17 6.36 20.30 7.07
N GLY A 18 5.37 19.50 7.46
CA GLY A 18 3.95 19.81 7.28
C GLY A 18 3.42 19.43 5.90
N LEU A 19 4.19 18.72 5.07
CA LEU A 19 3.79 18.36 3.71
C LEU A 19 2.88 17.14 3.73
N LEU A 20 1.67 17.28 3.20
CA LEU A 20 0.76 16.15 2.95
C LEU A 20 1.30 15.31 1.79
N MET A 21 1.39 14.00 2.02
CA MET A 21 1.76 13.00 1.02
C MET A 21 1.01 11.69 1.29
N THR A 22 1.16 10.74 0.37
CA THR A 22 0.57 9.41 0.54
C THR A 22 1.65 8.34 0.50
N GLU A 23 1.45 7.26 1.24
CA GLU A 23 2.32 6.09 1.25
C GLU A 23 1.53 4.88 0.77
N TYR A 24 2.07 4.20 -0.25
CA TYR A 24 1.59 2.91 -0.71
C TYR A 24 2.65 1.84 -0.44
N SER A 25 2.25 0.73 0.18
CA SER A 25 3.11 -0.41 0.47
C SER A 25 2.39 -1.72 0.18
N GLN A 26 3.12 -2.69 -0.36
CA GLN A 26 2.63 -4.05 -0.55
C GLN A 26 3.75 -5.09 -0.38
N LEU A 27 3.37 -6.28 0.07
CA LEU A 27 4.25 -7.44 0.09
C LEU A 27 4.56 -7.89 -1.35
N PRO A 28 5.84 -8.03 -1.75
CA PRO A 28 6.19 -8.50 -3.09
C PRO A 28 5.64 -9.90 -3.40
N ARG A 29 4.99 -10.05 -4.57
CA ARG A 29 4.25 -11.26 -4.97
C ARG A 29 5.13 -12.51 -5.07
N ASP A 30 6.40 -12.32 -5.41
CA ASP A 30 7.45 -13.34 -5.48
C ASP A 30 7.87 -13.84 -4.09
N LYS A 31 7.70 -13.03 -3.04
CA LYS A 31 8.07 -13.39 -1.66
C LYS A 31 6.96 -14.07 -0.86
N ILE A 32 5.69 -14.00 -1.30
CA ILE A 32 4.55 -14.60 -0.57
C ILE A 32 4.79 -16.09 -0.27
N LYS A 33 5.27 -16.86 -1.25
CA LYS A 33 5.54 -18.30 -1.11
C LYS A 33 6.62 -18.63 -0.07
N GLN A 34 7.49 -17.67 0.25
CA GLN A 34 8.57 -17.83 1.22
C GLN A 34 8.09 -17.54 2.64
N CYS A 35 7.00 -16.76 2.78
CA CYS A 35 6.48 -16.30 4.06
C CYS A 35 5.27 -17.11 4.56
N PHE A 36 4.54 -17.77 3.67
CA PHE A 36 3.25 -18.40 3.98
C PHE A 36 3.15 -19.83 3.45
N ASN A 37 2.36 -20.67 4.13
CA ASN A 37 2.04 -22.00 3.63
C ASN A 37 1.22 -21.93 2.32
N PRO A 38 1.05 -23.05 1.57
CA PRO A 38 0.38 -23.02 0.27
C PRO A 38 -1.08 -22.53 0.29
N GLN A 39 -1.83 -22.81 1.37
CA GLN A 39 -3.23 -22.38 1.48
C GLN A 39 -3.31 -20.86 1.70
N ASP A 40 -2.55 -20.34 2.65
CA ASP A 40 -2.50 -18.91 2.96
C ASP A 40 -1.92 -18.11 1.79
N THR A 41 -0.94 -18.66 1.07
CA THR A 41 -0.38 -18.06 -0.15
C THR A 41 -1.47 -17.78 -1.17
N ARG A 42 -2.41 -18.70 -1.36
CA ARG A 42 -3.51 -18.54 -2.33
C ARG A 42 -4.44 -17.41 -1.92
N ILE A 43 -4.77 -17.33 -0.62
CA ILE A 43 -5.64 -16.30 -0.06
C ILE A 43 -4.97 -14.92 -0.18
N ILE A 44 -3.73 -14.80 0.26
CA ILE A 44 -2.95 -13.54 0.24
C ILE A 44 -2.76 -13.03 -1.18
N ARG A 45 -2.45 -13.90 -2.14
CA ARG A 45 -2.36 -13.52 -3.55
C ARG A 45 -3.67 -12.95 -4.07
N LYS A 46 -4.79 -13.59 -3.75
CA LYS A 46 -6.11 -13.12 -4.20
C LYS A 46 -6.45 -11.75 -3.61
N VAL A 47 -6.09 -11.51 -2.34
CA VAL A 47 -6.26 -10.19 -1.70
C VAL A 47 -5.41 -9.12 -2.41
N LEU A 48 -4.13 -9.41 -2.68
CA LEU A 48 -3.24 -8.47 -3.38
C LEU A 48 -3.71 -8.19 -4.81
N GLU A 49 -4.16 -9.21 -5.54
CA GLU A 49 -4.74 -9.06 -6.89
C GLU A 49 -5.94 -8.13 -6.92
N GLU A 50 -6.80 -8.19 -5.90
CA GLU A 50 -8.01 -7.38 -5.82
C GLU A 50 -7.72 -5.93 -5.37
N LEU A 51 -6.78 -5.75 -4.43
CA LEU A 51 -6.55 -4.45 -3.78
C LEU A 51 -5.46 -3.61 -4.46
N GLU A 52 -4.44 -4.22 -5.06
CA GLU A 52 -3.34 -3.50 -5.72
C GLU A 52 -3.82 -2.45 -6.73
N PRO A 53 -4.67 -2.76 -7.73
CA PRO A 53 -5.09 -1.75 -8.70
C PRO A 53 -5.89 -0.61 -8.05
N LYS A 54 -6.70 -0.89 -7.02
CA LYS A 54 -7.54 0.11 -6.33
C LYS A 54 -6.69 1.08 -5.53
N LEU A 55 -5.78 0.55 -4.70
CA LEU A 55 -4.93 1.37 -3.83
C LEU A 55 -3.86 2.12 -4.63
N LYS A 56 -3.31 1.50 -5.69
CA LYS A 56 -2.37 2.19 -6.58
C LYS A 56 -3.03 3.32 -7.34
N THR A 57 -4.26 3.13 -7.83
CA THR A 57 -5.03 4.20 -8.50
C THR A 57 -5.30 5.35 -7.52
N LEU A 58 -5.77 5.05 -6.31
CA LEU A 58 -6.02 6.07 -5.28
C LEU A 58 -4.75 6.84 -4.90
N HIS A 59 -3.63 6.13 -4.72
CA HIS A 59 -2.32 6.71 -4.45
C HIS A 59 -1.90 7.68 -5.55
N THR A 60 -1.88 7.23 -6.81
CA THR A 60 -1.51 8.08 -7.94
C THR A 60 -2.42 9.31 -8.07
N MET A 61 -3.74 9.13 -7.92
CA MET A 61 -4.70 10.23 -8.00
C MET A 61 -4.43 11.28 -6.91
N LEU A 62 -4.27 10.86 -5.65
CA LEU A 62 -4.08 11.80 -4.55
C LEU A 62 -2.69 12.45 -4.58
N GLU A 63 -1.64 11.76 -5.03
CA GLU A 63 -0.33 12.38 -5.24
C GLU A 63 -0.39 13.48 -6.32
N GLN A 64 -1.15 13.28 -7.39
CA GLN A 64 -1.34 14.30 -8.43
C GLN A 64 -2.07 15.54 -7.89
N GLU A 65 -3.14 15.33 -7.11
CA GLU A 65 -3.88 16.42 -6.46
C GLU A 65 -3.02 17.18 -5.45
N LEU A 66 -2.29 16.46 -4.59
CA LEU A 66 -1.39 17.05 -3.61
C LEU A 66 -0.24 17.80 -4.27
N SER A 67 0.33 17.29 -5.35
CA SER A 67 1.35 17.99 -6.13
C SER A 67 0.81 19.32 -6.67
N ALA A 68 -0.43 19.35 -7.17
CA ALA A 68 -1.04 20.58 -7.65
C ALA A 68 -1.24 21.60 -6.52
N LEU A 69 -1.64 21.16 -5.32
CA LEU A 69 -1.81 22.03 -4.15
C LEU A 69 -0.49 22.57 -3.60
N ASN A 70 0.58 21.78 -3.64
CA ASN A 70 1.91 22.18 -3.14
C ASN A 70 2.64 23.19 -4.06
N HIS A 71 2.12 23.44 -5.26
CA HIS A 71 2.65 24.43 -6.20
C HIS A 71 1.86 25.76 -6.19
N ILE A 72 0.93 25.95 -5.24
CA ILE A 72 0.20 27.18 -4.97
C ILE A 72 0.87 27.91 -3.79
#